data_AF-A0A968WED8-F1
#
_entry.id   AF-A0A968WED8-F1
#
_cell.length_a   1.000
_cell.length_b   1.000
_cell.length_c   1.000
_cell.angle_alpha   90.00
_cell.angle_beta   90.00
_cell.angle_gamma   90.00
#
_symmetry.space_group_name_H-M   'P 1'
#
loop_
_entity.id
_entity.type
_entity.pdbx_description
1 polymer ?
#
loop_
_entity_poly.entity_id
_entity_poly.type
_entity_poly.pdbx_seq_one_letter_code
_entity_poly.pdbx_strand_id
1 'polypeptide(L)'
;MQLLQKSTYCETHNIDADPVKHLEGSTIEYLHVSFLLWEYKRAYSKREYRELLDGYGWDKGSSEERRALKLAEHFQDFAHRPHALIEIPVTTLLRLCSEKYKPIIEELNQLDEDDITCDRVLKLIKERQQQLKKEKESELPEKPSIWRRNYRGERYAQFPPVYENDQQTGVLTQKLMDEYGLIPQAILREAVADLYQKITEGQQEESAAPDVNGVGVRVNDDNHYSEPIHQQSIQ
;
A
#
# COMPACT_ATOMS: atom_id res chain seq x y z
N MET A 1 35.41 -12.93 23.89
CA MET A 1 34.59 -12.26 24.92
C MET A 1 34.87 -10.77 24.83
N GLN A 2 34.00 -10.03 24.15
CA GLN A 2 34.13 -8.57 24.02
C GLN A 2 33.16 -7.90 24.98
N LEU A 3 33.69 -6.91 25.69
CA LEU A 3 33.11 -6.20 26.82
C LEU A 3 31.78 -5.50 26.49
N LEU A 4 30.69 -5.89 27.14
CA LEU A 4 29.55 -5.01 27.38
C LEU A 4 29.97 -4.00 28.46
N GLN A 5 30.62 -2.90 28.05
CA GLN A 5 30.91 -1.75 28.93
C GLN A 5 29.68 -0.85 29.19
N LYS A 6 28.48 -1.36 28.91
CA LYS A 6 27.20 -0.73 29.25
C LYS A 6 26.40 -1.71 30.11
N SER A 7 25.71 -1.16 31.11
CA SER A 7 24.64 -1.83 31.84
C SER A 7 23.74 -2.57 30.85
N THR A 8 23.47 -3.85 31.12
CA THR A 8 22.54 -4.68 30.33
C THR A 8 21.12 -4.11 30.39
N TYR A 9 20.23 -4.48 29.47
CA TYR A 9 18.87 -3.96 29.48
C TYR A 9 18.14 -4.26 30.80
N CYS A 10 18.29 -5.48 31.34
CA CYS A 10 17.68 -5.86 32.61
C CYS A 10 18.23 -5.08 33.81
N GLU A 11 19.54 -4.79 33.85
CA GLU A 11 20.15 -3.93 34.86
C GLU A 11 19.65 -2.49 34.78
N THR A 12 19.46 -1.98 33.56
CA THR A 12 19.03 -0.59 33.34
C THR A 12 17.58 -0.35 33.77
N HIS A 13 16.71 -1.35 33.58
CA HIS A 13 15.29 -1.26 33.89
C HIS A 13 14.88 -1.97 35.19
N ASN A 14 15.84 -2.60 35.89
CA ASN A 14 15.62 -3.38 37.11
C ASN A 14 14.52 -4.44 36.96
N ILE A 15 14.61 -5.23 35.88
CA ILE A 15 13.65 -6.28 35.53
C ILE A 15 14.30 -7.67 35.55
N ASP A 16 13.49 -8.72 35.69
CA ASP A 16 13.96 -10.10 35.62
C ASP A 16 14.58 -10.40 34.24
N ALA A 17 15.73 -11.08 34.22
CA ALA A 17 16.45 -11.46 33.01
C ALA A 17 15.79 -12.62 32.24
N ASP A 18 14.76 -13.25 32.82
CA ASP A 18 13.90 -14.19 32.12
C ASP A 18 12.81 -13.44 31.34
N PRO A 19 12.84 -13.42 29.99
CA PRO A 19 11.82 -12.76 29.19
C PRO A 19 10.43 -13.39 29.36
N VAL A 20 10.31 -14.63 29.82
CA VAL A 20 9.03 -15.35 29.85
C VAL A 20 8.16 -14.88 31.00
N LYS A 21 8.77 -14.35 32.07
CA LYS A 21 8.07 -13.85 33.24
C LYS A 21 7.27 -12.57 32.99
N HIS A 22 7.48 -11.91 31.86
CA HIS A 22 6.81 -10.65 31.48
C HIS A 22 5.86 -10.83 30.29
N LEU A 23 5.33 -12.04 30.06
CA LEU A 23 4.44 -12.27 28.92
C LEU A 23 2.95 -12.06 29.24
N GLU A 24 2.57 -12.05 30.52
CA GLU A 24 1.16 -12.14 30.92
C GLU A 24 0.54 -10.88 31.56
N GLY A 25 1.28 -9.81 31.84
CA GLY A 25 0.77 -8.75 32.72
C GLY A 25 0.47 -7.39 32.12
N SER A 26 1.04 -6.96 30.98
CA SER A 26 0.78 -5.61 30.43
C SER A 26 1.53 -5.30 29.12
N THR A 27 1.23 -4.17 28.47
CA THR A 27 2.03 -3.63 27.35
C THR A 27 3.50 -3.44 27.75
N ILE A 28 3.77 -2.90 28.94
CA ILE A 28 5.13 -2.61 29.41
C ILE A 28 5.94 -3.90 29.59
N GLU A 29 5.33 -4.94 30.13
CA GLU A 29 5.94 -6.25 30.25
C GLU A 29 6.30 -6.84 28.88
N TYR A 30 5.38 -6.80 27.90
CA TYR A 30 5.65 -7.26 26.54
C TYR A 30 6.76 -6.47 25.85
N LEU A 31 6.86 -5.16 26.12
CA LEU A 31 7.95 -4.32 25.63
C LEU A 31 9.30 -4.76 26.22
N HIS A 32 9.35 -5.02 27.53
CA HIS A 32 10.55 -5.55 28.18
C HIS A 32 10.99 -6.88 27.59
N VAL A 33 10.05 -7.82 27.37
CA VAL A 33 10.34 -9.09 26.67
C VAL A 33 10.95 -8.83 25.30
N SER A 34 10.30 -7.97 24.52
CA SER A 34 10.70 -7.67 23.15
C SER A 34 12.13 -7.13 23.10
N PHE A 35 12.45 -6.14 23.94
CA PHE A 35 13.78 -5.53 23.96
C PHE A 35 14.86 -6.46 24.52
N LEU A 36 14.55 -7.26 25.54
CA LEU A 36 15.47 -8.24 26.11
C LEU A 36 15.83 -9.34 25.09
N LEU A 37 14.83 -9.87 24.38
CA LEU A 37 15.05 -10.85 23.30
C LEU A 37 15.89 -10.27 22.17
N TRP A 38 15.69 -9.00 21.84
CA TRP A 38 16.49 -8.32 20.83
C TRP A 38 17.95 -8.17 21.25
N GLU A 39 18.21 -7.79 22.51
CA GLU A 39 19.56 -7.77 23.07
C GLU A 39 20.21 -9.16 22.99
N TYR A 40 19.50 -10.20 23.43
CA TYR A 40 20.02 -11.57 23.41
C TYR A 40 20.30 -12.07 22.01
N LYS A 41 19.40 -11.81 21.05
CA LYS A 41 19.58 -12.17 19.65
C LYS A 41 20.82 -11.49 19.03
N ARG A 42 21.18 -10.29 19.50
CA ARG A 42 22.36 -9.54 19.03
C ARG A 42 23.65 -9.94 19.74
N ALA A 43 23.57 -10.27 21.03
CA ALA A 43 24.73 -10.57 21.87
C ALA A 43 25.22 -12.01 21.73
N TYR A 44 24.31 -12.97 21.54
CA TYR A 44 24.63 -14.40 21.52
C TYR A 44 24.68 -14.97 20.10
N SER A 45 25.48 -16.02 19.90
CA SER A 45 25.44 -16.78 18.65
C SER A 45 24.09 -17.49 18.47
N LYS A 46 23.77 -17.90 17.24
CA LYS A 46 22.50 -18.57 16.93
C LYS A 46 22.24 -19.83 17.77
N ARG A 47 23.30 -20.53 18.20
CA ARG A 47 23.24 -21.73 19.04
C ARG A 47 22.99 -21.35 20.51
N GLU A 48 23.81 -20.47 21.06
CA GLU A 48 23.69 -19.99 22.45
C GLU A 48 22.33 -19.34 22.69
N TYR A 49 21.85 -18.52 21.76
CA TYR A 49 20.52 -17.92 21.83
C TYR A 49 19.41 -18.98 21.88
N ARG A 50 19.56 -20.11 21.16
CA ARG A 50 18.58 -21.20 21.20
C ARG A 50 18.62 -21.93 22.55
N GLU A 51 19.81 -22.22 23.07
CA GLU A 51 19.99 -22.86 24.38
C GLU A 51 19.42 -21.99 25.50
N LEU A 52 19.58 -20.67 25.39
CA LEU A 52 19.04 -19.69 26.33
C LEU A 52 17.51 -19.63 26.28
N LEU A 53 16.90 -19.60 25.09
CA LEU A 53 15.44 -19.66 24.96
C LEU A 53 14.86 -20.95 25.51
N ASP A 54 15.49 -22.09 25.22
CA ASP A 54 15.07 -23.40 25.74
C ASP A 54 15.15 -23.44 27.28
N GLY A 55 16.20 -22.85 27.85
CA GLY A 55 16.36 -22.70 29.30
C GLY A 55 15.27 -21.86 29.98
N TYR A 56 14.65 -20.92 29.26
CA TYR A 56 13.51 -20.13 29.74
C TYR A 56 12.14 -20.74 29.37
N GLY A 57 12.11 -21.91 28.72
CA GLY A 57 10.87 -22.56 28.30
C GLY A 57 10.22 -21.91 27.06
N TRP A 58 11.04 -21.27 26.21
CA TRP A 58 10.59 -20.63 24.97
C TRP A 58 11.05 -21.39 23.73
N ASP A 59 10.08 -21.72 22.88
CA ASP A 59 10.36 -22.33 21.59
C ASP A 59 10.85 -21.28 20.59
N LYS A 60 12.11 -21.43 20.17
CA LYS A 60 12.65 -20.63 19.06
C LYS A 60 11.83 -20.84 17.79
N GLY A 61 11.38 -19.75 17.21
CA GLY A 61 10.54 -19.70 16.02
C GLY A 61 9.06 -19.75 16.34
N SER A 62 8.67 -19.71 17.61
CA SER A 62 7.28 -19.50 18.00
C SER A 62 6.72 -18.21 17.40
N SER A 63 5.41 -18.18 17.22
CA SER A 63 4.74 -17.01 16.67
C SER A 63 4.87 -15.78 17.59
N GLU A 64 5.04 -15.99 18.90
CA GLU A 64 5.21 -14.93 19.90
C GLU A 64 6.64 -14.36 19.87
N GLU A 65 7.67 -15.22 19.85
CA GLU A 65 9.07 -14.76 19.75
C GLU A 65 9.28 -13.91 18.49
N ARG A 66 8.75 -14.37 17.34
CA ARG A 66 8.83 -13.60 16.09
C ARG A 66 8.13 -12.24 16.20
N ARG A 67 6.98 -12.16 16.88
CA ARG A 67 6.25 -10.91 17.09
C ARG A 67 7.00 -9.97 18.02
N ALA A 68 7.53 -10.46 19.14
CA ALA A 68 8.31 -9.69 20.09
C ALA A 68 9.61 -9.15 19.46
N LEU A 69 10.35 -10.00 18.74
CA LEU A 69 11.55 -9.57 17.99
C LEU A 69 11.24 -8.53 16.93
N LYS A 70 10.13 -8.70 16.19
CA LYS A 70 9.70 -7.72 15.20
C LYS A 70 9.34 -6.38 15.85
N LEU A 71 8.67 -6.40 16.99
CA LEU A 71 8.35 -5.20 17.74
C LEU A 71 9.64 -4.46 18.13
N ALA A 72 10.60 -5.15 18.75
CA ALA A 72 11.85 -4.54 19.17
C ALA A 72 12.70 -4.00 18.01
N GLU A 73 12.69 -4.67 16.87
CA GLU A 73 13.38 -4.20 15.65
C GLU A 73 12.85 -2.84 15.20
N HIS A 74 11.53 -2.65 15.18
CA HIS A 74 10.90 -1.41 14.75
C HIS A 74 10.95 -0.30 15.81
N PHE A 75 10.91 -0.65 17.10
CA PHE A 75 10.85 0.31 18.22
C PHE A 75 12.17 0.38 19.00
N GLN A 76 13.31 -0.01 18.41
CA GLN A 76 14.61 -0.05 19.11
C GLN A 76 15.00 1.27 19.77
N ASP A 77 14.59 2.40 19.20
CA ASP A 77 14.90 3.72 19.74
C ASP A 77 14.19 3.97 21.07
N PHE A 78 13.11 3.25 21.38
CA PHE A 78 12.40 3.30 22.65
C PHE A 78 12.99 2.37 23.72
N ALA A 79 14.06 1.62 23.43
CA ALA A 79 14.63 0.69 24.41
C ALA A 79 15.12 1.39 25.70
N HIS A 80 15.48 2.67 25.64
CA HIS A 80 15.87 3.45 26.82
C HIS A 80 14.67 4.06 27.58
N ARG A 81 13.47 4.05 26.98
CA ARG A 81 12.24 4.64 27.52
C ARG A 81 10.98 3.81 27.16
N PRO A 82 10.92 2.53 27.56
CA PRO A 82 9.80 1.64 27.19
C PRO A 82 8.45 2.13 27.73
N HIS A 83 8.45 2.86 28.86
CA HIS A 83 7.26 3.46 29.47
C HIS A 83 6.53 4.44 28.54
N ALA A 84 7.24 5.09 27.62
CA ALA A 84 6.66 6.01 26.64
C ALA A 84 5.63 5.33 25.70
N LEU A 85 5.63 3.99 25.62
CA LEU A 85 4.72 3.22 24.77
C LEU A 85 3.62 2.50 25.55
N ILE A 86 3.55 2.66 26.87
CA ILE A 86 2.69 1.85 27.76
C ILE A 86 1.20 2.01 27.45
N GLU A 87 0.77 3.21 27.07
CA GLU A 87 -0.63 3.52 26.77
C GLU A 87 -1.10 2.89 25.46
N ILE A 88 -0.18 2.46 24.60
CA ILE A 88 -0.51 1.90 23.28
C ILE A 88 -0.65 0.38 23.42
N PRO A 89 -1.82 -0.21 23.08
CA PRO A 89 -1.96 -1.66 23.11
C PRO A 89 -0.93 -2.37 22.22
N VAL A 90 -0.42 -3.51 22.67
CA VAL A 90 0.55 -4.34 21.91
C VAL A 90 0.06 -4.64 20.49
N THR A 91 -1.25 -4.86 20.31
CA THR A 91 -1.85 -5.10 18.99
C THR A 91 -1.70 -3.91 18.04
N THR A 92 -1.76 -2.68 18.57
CA THR A 92 -1.52 -1.44 17.82
C THR A 92 -0.03 -1.27 17.52
N LEU A 93 0.86 -1.53 18.50
CA LEU A 93 2.31 -1.50 18.28
C LEU A 93 2.72 -2.48 17.17
N LEU A 94 2.25 -3.72 17.23
CA LEU A 94 2.50 -4.74 16.21
C LEU A 94 1.96 -4.35 14.82
N ARG A 95 0.85 -3.60 14.75
CA ARG A 95 0.32 -3.06 13.49
C ARG A 95 1.27 -2.03 12.88
N LEU A 96 1.92 -1.21 13.70
CA LEU A 96 2.87 -0.19 13.26
C LEU A 96 4.17 -0.79 12.71
N CYS A 97 4.49 -2.06 13.02
CA CYS A 97 5.62 -2.81 12.47
C CYS A 97 5.47 -3.18 10.97
N SER A 98 4.91 -2.29 10.15
CA SER A 98 4.78 -2.42 8.71
C SER A 98 5.46 -1.23 8.06
N GLU A 99 6.20 -1.45 6.97
CA GLU A 99 6.92 -0.39 6.24
C GLU A 99 6.07 0.85 5.95
N LYS A 100 4.79 0.66 5.64
CA LYS A 100 3.85 1.76 5.33
C LYS A 100 3.61 2.73 6.51
N TYR A 101 3.90 2.30 7.73
CA TYR A 101 3.73 3.06 8.98
C TYR A 101 5.06 3.49 9.61
N LYS A 102 6.20 3.22 8.96
CA LYS A 102 7.51 3.69 9.42
C LYS A 102 7.55 5.20 9.74
N PRO A 103 6.93 6.10 8.94
CA PRO A 103 6.89 7.53 9.26
C PRO A 103 6.21 7.84 10.60
N ILE A 104 5.22 7.03 11.02
CA ILE A 104 4.56 7.20 12.31
C ILE A 104 5.54 6.88 13.44
N ILE A 105 6.31 5.80 13.33
CA ILE A 105 7.30 5.43 14.35
C ILE A 105 8.39 6.51 14.47
N GLU A 106 8.85 7.05 13.33
CA GLU A 106 9.80 8.16 13.27
C GLU A 106 9.23 9.42 13.95
N GLU A 107 7.95 9.75 13.73
CA GLU A 107 7.26 10.85 14.40
C GLU A 107 7.18 10.63 15.92
N LEU A 108 6.74 9.45 16.36
CA LEU A 108 6.66 9.11 17.78
C LEU A 108 8.01 9.23 18.50
N ASN A 109 9.12 8.93 17.80
CA ASN A 109 10.44 9.02 18.40
C ASN A 109 10.84 10.47 18.74
N GLN A 110 10.22 11.47 18.11
CA GLN A 110 10.46 12.91 18.37
C GLN A 110 9.57 13.48 19.48
N LEU A 111 8.63 12.70 20.01
CA LEU A 111 7.70 13.13 21.03
C LEU A 111 8.20 12.80 22.43
N ASP A 112 7.86 13.68 23.37
CA ASP A 112 7.99 13.45 24.81
C ASP A 112 7.06 12.32 25.26
N GLU A 113 7.37 11.69 26.41
CA GLU A 113 6.64 10.50 26.88
C GLU A 113 5.15 10.77 27.10
N ASP A 114 4.81 11.93 27.68
CA ASP A 114 3.43 12.34 27.99
C ASP A 114 2.58 12.62 26.74
N ASP A 115 3.23 12.83 25.59
CA ASP A 115 2.59 13.16 24.32
C ASP A 115 2.24 11.92 23.48
N ILE A 116 2.72 10.74 23.88
CA ILE A 116 2.54 9.47 23.17
C ILE A 116 1.33 8.73 23.74
N THR A 117 0.14 9.16 23.29
CA THR A 117 -1.13 8.56 23.71
C THR A 117 -1.69 7.62 22.63
N CYS A 118 -2.51 6.66 23.05
CA CYS A 118 -3.17 5.73 22.13
C CYS A 118 -4.02 6.46 21.08
N ASP A 119 -4.77 7.48 21.50
CA ASP A 119 -5.65 8.25 20.61
C ASP A 119 -4.87 8.99 19.52
N ARG A 120 -3.72 9.57 19.88
CA ARG A 120 -2.84 10.22 18.92
C ARG A 120 -2.33 9.22 17.88
N VAL A 121 -1.86 8.05 18.32
CA VAL A 121 -1.39 6.99 17.42
C VAL A 121 -2.49 6.52 16.48
N LEU A 122 -3.72 6.32 16.98
CA LEU A 122 -4.86 5.92 16.14
C LEU A 122 -5.20 6.99 15.09
N LYS A 123 -5.08 8.28 15.44
CA LYS A 123 -5.26 9.39 14.50
C LYS A 123 -4.18 9.39 13.42
N LEU A 124 -2.90 9.23 13.78
CA LEU A 124 -1.79 9.14 12.83
C LEU A 124 -1.95 7.95 11.88
N ILE A 125 -2.40 6.80 12.38
CA ILE A 125 -2.71 5.63 11.53
C ILE A 125 -3.79 5.97 10.50
N LYS A 126 -4.85 6.67 10.92
CA LYS A 126 -5.95 7.07 10.04
C LYS A 126 -5.50 8.06 8.98
N GLU A 127 -4.70 9.05 9.35
CA GLU A 127 -4.14 10.06 8.44
C GLU A 127 -3.20 9.40 7.41
N ARG A 128 -2.30 8.52 7.86
CA ARG A 128 -1.42 7.77 6.95
C ARG A 128 -2.21 6.88 5.99
N GLN A 129 -3.29 6.25 6.44
CA GLN A 129 -4.17 5.48 5.56
C GLN A 129 -4.82 6.35 4.48
N GLN A 130 -5.23 7.57 4.80
CA GLN A 130 -5.80 8.50 3.81
C GLN A 130 -4.73 8.96 2.81
N GLN A 131 -3.53 9.26 3.28
CA GLN A 131 -2.41 9.65 2.42
C GLN A 131 -2.04 8.52 1.44
N LEU A 132 -1.91 7.29 1.93
CA LEU A 132 -1.62 6.11 1.10
C LEU A 132 -2.68 5.87 0.02
N LYS A 133 -3.94 6.26 0.26
CA LYS A 133 -4.99 6.21 -0.77
C LYS A 133 -4.76 7.26 -1.85
N LYS A 134 -4.47 8.50 -1.46
CA LYS A 134 -4.17 9.61 -2.38
C LYS A 134 -2.92 9.35 -3.21
N GLU A 135 -1.85 8.84 -2.60
CA GLU A 135 -0.61 8.45 -3.28
C GLU A 135 -0.92 7.44 -4.40
N LYS A 136 -1.68 6.39 -4.10
CA LYS A 136 -2.12 5.39 -5.10
C LYS A 136 -2.97 5.97 -6.22
N GLU A 137 -3.83 6.93 -5.92
CA GLU A 137 -4.64 7.62 -6.93
C GLU A 137 -3.77 8.51 -7.82
N SER A 138 -2.74 9.15 -7.27
CA SER A 138 -1.80 10.00 -8.01
C SER A 138 -0.76 9.24 -8.85
N GLU A 139 -0.47 7.99 -8.49
CA GLU A 139 0.43 7.10 -9.25
C GLU A 139 -0.27 6.43 -10.45
N LEU A 140 -1.57 6.70 -10.67
CA LEU A 140 -2.25 6.23 -11.87
C LEU A 140 -1.66 6.92 -13.09
N PRO A 141 -1.21 6.18 -14.11
CA PRO A 141 -0.63 6.77 -15.31
C PRO A 141 -1.63 7.69 -16.02
N GLU A 142 -1.17 8.82 -16.55
CA GLU A 142 -1.99 9.81 -17.29
C GLU A 142 -2.89 9.19 -18.36
N LYS A 143 -2.44 8.07 -18.94
CA LYS A 143 -3.23 7.21 -19.81
C LYS A 143 -3.30 5.81 -19.21
N PRO A 144 -4.41 5.45 -18.54
CA PRO A 144 -4.58 4.10 -18.02
C PRO A 144 -4.57 3.11 -19.18
N SER A 145 -3.74 2.06 -19.06
CA SER A 145 -3.72 0.95 -20.00
C SER A 145 -4.24 -0.30 -19.30
N ILE A 146 -5.25 -0.94 -19.90
CA ILE A 146 -5.77 -2.25 -19.45
C ILE A 146 -4.93 -3.41 -19.98
N TRP A 147 -3.96 -3.17 -20.87
CA TRP A 147 -3.17 -4.23 -21.47
C TRP A 147 -2.07 -4.72 -20.53
N ARG A 148 -1.98 -6.04 -20.36
CA ARG A 148 -0.94 -6.74 -19.60
C ARG A 148 -0.34 -7.85 -20.47
N ARG A 149 0.80 -8.40 -20.04
CA ARG A 149 1.43 -9.59 -20.67
C ARG A 149 1.44 -10.76 -19.70
N ASN A 150 1.16 -11.96 -20.18
CA ASN A 150 1.30 -13.17 -19.37
C ASN A 150 2.76 -13.67 -19.36
N TYR A 151 3.03 -14.76 -18.65
CA TYR A 151 4.38 -15.36 -18.59
C TYR A 151 4.90 -15.86 -19.94
N ARG A 152 4.02 -16.02 -20.95
CA ARG A 152 4.35 -16.38 -22.34
C ARG A 152 4.58 -15.16 -23.24
N GLY A 153 4.40 -13.95 -22.72
CA GLY A 153 4.51 -12.71 -23.47
C GLY A 153 3.28 -12.30 -24.27
N GLU A 154 2.19 -13.07 -24.22
CA GLU A 154 0.93 -12.78 -24.91
C GLU A 154 0.18 -11.65 -24.20
N ARG A 155 -0.50 -10.80 -24.97
CA ARG A 155 -1.28 -9.68 -24.43
C ARG A 155 -2.66 -10.14 -24.00
N TYR A 156 -3.12 -9.67 -22.85
CA TYR A 156 -4.49 -9.80 -22.40
C TYR A 156 -4.97 -8.49 -21.76
N ALA A 157 -6.28 -8.28 -21.76
CA ALA A 157 -6.90 -7.17 -21.07
C ALA A 157 -7.16 -7.53 -19.60
N GLN A 158 -6.75 -6.67 -18.69
CA GLN A 158 -7.04 -6.76 -17.26
C GLN A 158 -7.68 -5.46 -16.80
N PHE A 159 -8.93 -5.57 -16.35
CA PHE A 159 -9.61 -4.47 -15.68
C PHE A 159 -9.18 -4.45 -14.20
N PRO A 160 -8.91 -3.27 -13.64
CA PRO A 160 -8.69 -3.14 -12.20
C PRO A 160 -9.97 -3.55 -11.43
N PRO A 161 -9.86 -3.87 -10.14
CA PRO A 161 -11.04 -4.13 -9.32
C PRO A 161 -12.01 -2.94 -9.33
N VAL A 162 -13.30 -3.24 -9.47
CA VAL A 162 -14.38 -2.25 -9.49
C VAL A 162 -14.90 -2.07 -8.06
N TYR A 163 -14.74 -0.87 -7.50
CA TYR A 163 -15.23 -0.51 -6.17
C TYR A 163 -16.35 0.53 -6.31
N GLU A 164 -17.59 0.06 -6.31
CA GLU A 164 -18.80 0.88 -6.42
C GLU A 164 -19.58 0.85 -5.09
N ASN A 165 -20.13 2.00 -4.68
CA ASN A 165 -20.92 2.09 -3.44
C ASN A 165 -22.29 1.42 -3.57
N ASP A 166 -22.92 1.55 -4.75
CA ASP A 166 -24.20 0.93 -5.09
C ASP A 166 -24.05 -0.52 -5.58
N GLN A 167 -22.81 -0.96 -5.82
CA GLN A 167 -22.44 -2.31 -6.26
C GLN A 167 -23.10 -2.72 -7.59
N GLN A 168 -23.56 -1.75 -8.38
CA GLN A 168 -24.47 -1.98 -9.49
C GLN A 168 -23.88 -2.94 -10.53
N THR A 169 -22.62 -2.74 -10.92
CA THR A 169 -21.95 -3.58 -11.93
C THR A 169 -21.88 -5.03 -11.48
N GLY A 170 -21.55 -5.29 -10.21
CA GLY A 170 -21.50 -6.64 -9.65
C GLY A 170 -22.87 -7.31 -9.61
N VAL A 171 -23.88 -6.59 -9.11
CA VAL A 171 -25.26 -7.11 -8.98
C VAL A 171 -25.84 -7.47 -10.34
N LEU A 172 -25.70 -6.60 -11.34
CA LEU A 172 -26.24 -6.85 -12.68
C LEU A 172 -25.49 -7.98 -13.39
N THR A 173 -24.16 -8.04 -13.26
CA THR A 173 -23.35 -9.13 -13.84
C THR A 173 -23.78 -10.48 -13.26
N GLN A 174 -23.96 -10.57 -11.94
CA GLN A 174 -24.40 -11.81 -11.29
C GLN A 174 -25.80 -12.24 -11.77
N LYS A 175 -26.75 -11.32 -11.90
CA LYS A 175 -28.08 -11.64 -12.46
C LYS A 175 -28.00 -12.18 -13.88
N LEU A 176 -27.15 -11.59 -14.72
CA LEU A 176 -26.94 -12.08 -16.10
C LEU A 176 -26.36 -13.51 -16.11
N MET A 177 -25.50 -13.84 -15.15
CA MET A 177 -24.99 -15.20 -15.00
C MET A 177 -26.09 -16.17 -14.51
N ASP A 178 -26.83 -15.79 -13.48
CA ASP A 178 -27.80 -16.67 -12.83
C ASP A 178 -29.06 -16.91 -13.69
N GLU A 179 -29.57 -15.85 -14.33
CA GLU A 179 -30.82 -15.91 -15.09
C GLU A 179 -30.61 -16.34 -16.55
N TYR A 180 -29.47 -15.98 -17.14
CA TYR A 180 -29.22 -16.20 -18.57
C TYR A 180 -28.02 -17.12 -18.86
N GLY A 181 -27.35 -17.64 -17.83
CA GLY A 181 -26.23 -18.59 -17.98
C GLY A 181 -24.99 -18.00 -18.67
N LEU A 182 -24.89 -16.67 -18.73
CA LEU A 182 -23.76 -15.99 -19.37
C LEU A 182 -22.52 -16.08 -18.49
N ILE A 183 -21.34 -16.13 -19.11
CA ILE A 183 -20.07 -16.03 -18.37
C ILE A 183 -19.60 -14.57 -18.30
N PRO A 184 -18.90 -14.16 -17.22
CA PRO A 184 -18.44 -12.78 -17.05
C PRO A 184 -17.67 -12.22 -18.24
N GLN A 185 -16.83 -13.05 -18.89
CA GLN A 185 -16.03 -12.61 -20.03
C GLN A 185 -16.88 -12.30 -21.27
N ALA A 186 -18.02 -12.99 -21.44
CA ALA A 186 -18.94 -12.72 -22.56
C ALA A 186 -19.70 -11.43 -22.31
N ILE A 187 -20.25 -11.26 -21.11
CA ILE A 187 -20.94 -10.03 -20.66
C ILE A 187 -20.02 -8.82 -20.86
N LEU A 188 -18.77 -8.90 -20.39
CA LEU A 188 -17.80 -7.81 -20.52
C LEU A 188 -17.49 -7.48 -21.99
N ARG A 189 -17.35 -8.51 -22.85
CA ARG A 189 -17.07 -8.31 -24.28
C ARG A 189 -18.22 -7.57 -24.97
N GLU A 190 -19.44 -8.01 -24.73
CA GLU A 190 -20.64 -7.43 -25.33
C GLU A 190 -20.86 -6.00 -24.83
N ALA A 191 -20.80 -5.77 -23.53
CA ALA A 191 -20.97 -4.43 -22.95
C ALA A 191 -19.97 -3.41 -23.49
N VAL A 192 -18.69 -3.80 -23.67
CA VAL A 192 -17.66 -2.92 -24.24
C VAL A 192 -17.91 -2.66 -25.73
N ALA A 193 -18.31 -3.69 -26.50
CA ALA A 193 -18.60 -3.54 -27.91
C ALA A 193 -19.82 -2.61 -28.14
N ASP A 194 -20.91 -2.84 -27.41
CA ASP A 194 -22.13 -2.04 -27.46
C ASP A 194 -21.87 -0.58 -27.07
N LEU A 195 -21.08 -0.34 -26.02
CA LEU A 195 -20.74 1.01 -25.60
C LEU A 195 -19.88 1.73 -26.65
N TYR A 196 -18.90 1.04 -27.23
CA TYR A 196 -18.06 1.61 -28.28
C TYR A 196 -18.88 2.00 -29.50
N GLN A 197 -19.77 1.11 -29.96
CA GLN A 197 -20.65 1.35 -31.09
C GLN A 197 -21.53 2.59 -30.87
N LYS A 198 -22.20 2.68 -29.72
CA LYS A 198 -23.06 3.83 -29.36
C LYS A 198 -22.30 5.17 -29.39
N ILE A 199 -21.05 5.18 -28.90
CA ILE A 199 -20.22 6.39 -28.91
C ILE A 199 -19.83 6.76 -30.35
N THR A 200 -19.43 5.78 -31.17
CA THR A 200 -19.00 6.04 -32.55
C THR A 200 -20.15 6.47 -33.46
N GLU A 201 -21.35 5.92 -33.29
CA GLU A 201 -22.53 6.31 -34.06
C GLU A 201 -22.99 7.73 -33.69
N GLY A 202 -23.02 8.08 -32.40
CA GLY A 202 -23.35 9.44 -31.95
C GLY A 202 -22.38 10.51 -32.46
N GLN A 203 -21.09 10.18 -32.61
CA GLN A 203 -20.10 11.09 -33.19
C GLN A 203 -20.26 11.30 -34.70
N GLN A 204 -20.80 10.31 -35.42
CA GLN A 204 -21.08 10.43 -36.86
C GLN A 204 -22.28 11.34 -37.12
N GLU A 205 -23.33 11.25 -36.31
CA GLU A 205 -24.54 12.08 -36.42
C GLU A 205 -24.27 13.57 -36.13
N GLU A 206 -23.39 13.88 -35.17
CA GLU A 206 -22.98 15.27 -34.87
C GLU A 206 -22.14 15.92 -35.97
N SER A 207 -21.37 15.11 -36.72
CA SER A 207 -20.54 15.59 -37.85
C SER A 207 -21.30 15.71 -39.19
N ALA A 208 -22.54 15.22 -39.25
CA ALA A 208 -23.35 15.12 -40.47
C ALA A 208 -24.50 16.16 -40.57
N ALA A 209 -24.58 17.15 -39.67
CA ALA A 209 -25.56 18.22 -39.78
C ALA A 209 -25.27 19.10 -41.02
N PRO A 210 -26.21 19.21 -41.99
CA PRO A 210 -25.97 19.97 -43.22
C PRO A 210 -26.15 21.47 -42.99
N ASP A 211 -25.17 22.24 -43.47
CA ASP A 211 -25.29 23.68 -43.72
C ASP A 211 -26.33 23.89 -44.84
N VAL A 212 -27.55 24.27 -44.44
CA VAL A 212 -28.61 24.65 -45.37
C VAL A 212 -28.72 26.17 -45.38
N ASN A 213 -28.00 26.80 -46.30
CA ASN A 213 -28.46 28.02 -46.97
C ASN A 213 -27.72 28.20 -48.30
N GLY A 214 -28.35 27.70 -49.37
CA GLY A 214 -27.97 28.06 -50.73
C GLY A 214 -28.60 29.40 -51.12
N VAL A 215 -27.80 30.32 -51.66
CA VAL A 215 -28.16 31.14 -52.83
C VAL A 215 -26.86 31.47 -53.56
N GLY A 216 -26.74 31.01 -54.80
CA GLY A 216 -25.52 31.13 -55.59
C GLY A 216 -25.28 32.51 -56.18
N VAL A 217 -24.05 32.73 -56.64
CA VAL A 217 -23.71 33.58 -57.78
C VAL A 217 -22.47 32.96 -58.44
N ARG A 218 -22.55 32.73 -59.75
CA ARG A 218 -21.41 32.47 -60.63
C ARG A 218 -20.67 33.79 -60.84
N VAL A 219 -19.35 33.81 -60.63
CA VAL A 219 -18.43 34.72 -61.31
C VAL A 219 -17.16 33.94 -61.63
N ASN A 220 -16.85 33.81 -62.92
CA ASN A 220 -15.51 33.51 -63.41
C ASN A 220 -14.65 34.77 -63.18
N ASP A 221 -13.40 34.61 -62.77
CA ASP A 221 -12.30 35.38 -63.39
C ASP A 221 -10.93 34.80 -62.99
N ASP A 222 -10.07 34.82 -63.99
CA ASP A 222 -8.70 34.33 -64.05
C ASP A 222 -7.78 34.90 -62.96
N ASN A 223 -6.79 34.11 -62.51
CA ASN A 223 -5.38 34.54 -62.48
C ASN A 223 -4.42 33.42 -62.05
N HIS A 224 -3.75 32.87 -63.06
CA HIS A 224 -2.30 32.81 -63.24
C HIS A 224 -1.31 32.91 -62.04
N TYR A 225 -0.27 32.07 -62.14
CA TYR A 225 1.10 32.12 -61.57
C TYR A 225 1.47 31.30 -60.30
N SER A 226 2.05 30.13 -60.60
CA SER A 226 3.41 29.64 -60.21
C SER A 226 3.75 29.18 -58.79
N GLU A 227 4.15 27.90 -58.71
CA GLU A 227 5.14 27.39 -57.74
C GLU A 227 6.52 28.05 -57.97
N PRO A 228 7.40 28.14 -56.94
CA PRO A 228 8.37 27.06 -56.76
C PRO A 228 8.80 26.75 -55.32
N ILE A 229 9.05 25.46 -55.09
CA ILE A 229 10.22 24.81 -54.44
C ILE A 229 10.99 25.60 -53.37
N HIS A 230 11.10 25.01 -52.17
CA HIS A 230 12.37 25.03 -51.43
C HIS A 230 12.67 23.69 -50.74
N GLN A 231 13.80 23.10 -51.15
CA GLN A 231 14.55 22.06 -50.46
C GLN A 231 15.23 22.62 -49.21
N GLN A 232 15.46 21.75 -48.21
CA GLN A 232 16.70 21.53 -47.40
C GLN A 232 16.26 20.88 -46.07
N SER A 233 16.52 19.61 -45.79
CA SER A 233 17.81 18.99 -45.41
C SER A 233 18.63 19.89 -44.50
N ILE A 234 18.77 19.55 -43.21
CA ILE A 234 20.02 19.61 -42.43
C ILE A 234 19.84 18.81 -41.12
N GLN A 235 20.74 17.84 -40.97
CA GLN A 235 21.35 17.19 -39.80
C GLN A 235 20.49 16.56 -38.69
#